data_AF-A0A7V9BG73-F1
#
_entry.id   AF-A0A7V9BG73-F1
#
_cell.length_a   1.000
_cell.length_b   1.000
_cell.length_c   1.000
_cell.angle_alpha   90.00
_cell.angle_beta   90.00
_cell.angle_gamma   90.00
#
_symmetry.space_group_name_H-M   'P 1'
#
loop_
_entity.id
_entity.type
_entity.pdbx_description
1 polymer ?
#
loop_
_entity_poly.entity_id
_entity_poly.type
_entity_poly.pdbx_seq_one_letter_code
_entity_poly.pdbx_strand_id
1 'polypeptide(L)'
;MRRTPALVRLENKLANDPSAILSDAEIRVLDGEVRRALVSSFPGIEAHLAHSEDSTRWHALGARCRQARRARGIRDVSVALGIPQYRLRAIEGGLLREVRADLAHRYFDFLGIDAWVADWCRANRELATRLGLLDGTRIRPRRRR
;
A
#
# COMPACT_ATOMS: atom_id res chain seq x y z
N MET A 1 12.62 -9.78 23.89
CA MET A 1 12.46 -8.35 23.52
C MET A 1 11.31 -7.77 24.33
N ARG A 2 11.48 -6.64 25.03
CA ARG A 2 10.36 -5.98 25.74
C ARG A 2 9.59 -5.13 24.74
N ARG A 3 8.30 -5.43 24.53
CA ARG A 3 7.42 -4.63 23.67
C ARG A 3 7.10 -3.30 24.35
N THR A 4 7.22 -2.19 23.61
CA THR A 4 6.82 -0.88 24.12
C THR A 4 5.28 -0.74 24.12
N PRO A 5 4.69 0.08 25.00
CA PRO A 5 3.24 0.33 24.97
C PRO A 5 2.74 0.92 23.64
N ALA A 6 3.58 1.64 22.91
CA ALA A 6 3.26 2.13 21.57
C ALA A 6 3.16 0.98 20.55
N LEU A 7 4.10 0.04 20.59
CA LEU A 7 4.09 -1.13 19.71
C LEU A 7 2.88 -2.03 19.97
N VAL A 8 2.53 -2.29 21.23
CA VAL A 8 1.35 -3.11 21.58
C VAL A 8 0.05 -2.46 21.07
N ARG A 9 -0.08 -1.14 21.19
CA ARG A 9 -1.24 -0.42 20.63
C ARG A 9 -1.30 -0.53 19.11
N LEU A 10 -0.16 -0.46 18.44
CA LEU A 10 -0.07 -0.63 16.99
C LEU A 10 -0.41 -2.04 16.53
N GLU A 11 0.11 -3.06 17.23
CA GLU A 11 -0.22 -4.47 16.98
C GLU A 11 -1.75 -4.68 17.08
N ASN A 12 -2.38 -4.17 18.14
CA ASN A 12 -3.83 -4.27 18.32
C ASN A 12 -4.59 -3.51 17.22
N LYS A 13 -4.14 -2.31 16.84
CA LYS A 13 -4.74 -1.51 15.76
C LYS A 13 -4.71 -2.26 14.44
N LEU A 14 -3.57 -2.84 14.07
CA LEU A 14 -3.39 -3.57 12.81
C LEU A 14 -4.04 -4.95 12.81
N ALA A 15 -4.16 -5.60 13.97
CA ALA A 15 -4.92 -6.84 14.10
C ALA A 15 -6.41 -6.63 13.86
N ASN A 16 -6.96 -5.51 14.35
CA ASN A 16 -8.37 -5.14 14.16
C ASN A 16 -8.64 -4.58 12.76
N ASP A 17 -7.75 -3.73 12.25
CA ASP A 17 -7.84 -3.17 10.91
C ASP A 17 -6.48 -3.19 10.21
N PRO A 18 -6.21 -4.23 9.41
CA PRO A 18 -4.99 -4.33 8.60
C PRO A 18 -4.83 -3.20 7.57
N SER A 19 -5.91 -2.49 7.25
CA SER A 19 -5.93 -1.35 6.34
C SER A 19 -5.84 -0.01 7.06
N ALA A 20 -5.60 0.02 8.38
CA ALA A 20 -5.57 1.28 9.11
C ALA A 20 -4.51 2.23 8.55
N ILE A 21 -4.92 3.46 8.22
CA ILE A 21 -4.00 4.53 7.84
C ILE A 21 -3.25 4.94 9.12
N LEU A 22 -1.93 4.76 9.10
CA LEU A 22 -1.05 5.07 10.23
C LEU A 22 -0.55 6.51 10.14
N SER A 23 -0.37 7.14 11.30
CA SER A 23 0.32 8.42 11.44
C SER A 23 1.84 8.25 11.29
N ASP A 24 2.57 9.33 11.02
CA ASP A 24 4.03 9.30 10.90
C ASP A 24 4.72 8.77 12.17
N ALA A 25 4.20 9.12 13.35
CA ALA A 25 4.74 8.63 14.62
C ALA A 25 4.57 7.10 14.74
N GLU A 26 3.41 6.58 14.34
CA GLU A 26 3.14 5.14 14.33
C GLU A 26 4.02 4.41 13.32
N ILE A 27 4.23 4.99 12.15
CA ILE A 27 5.09 4.40 11.11
C ILE A 27 6.54 4.35 11.56
N ARG A 28 7.07 5.41 12.18
CA ARG A 28 8.44 5.43 12.73
C ARG A 28 8.64 4.37 13.81
N VAL A 29 7.64 4.15 14.68
CA VAL A 29 7.68 3.09 15.68
C VAL A 29 7.77 1.73 15.01
N LEU A 30 6.88 1.45 14.04
CA LEU A 30 6.86 0.16 13.34
C LEU A 30 8.14 -0.07 12.51
N ASP A 31 8.60 0.94 11.77
CA ASP A 31 9.81 0.87 10.96
C ASP A 31 11.06 0.65 11.83
N GLY A 32 11.16 1.32 12.97
CA GLY A 32 12.27 1.15 13.90
C GLY A 32 12.33 -0.24 14.54
N GLU A 33 11.19 -0.92 14.71
CA GLU A 33 11.14 -2.32 15.17
C GLU A 33 11.52 -3.28 14.04
N VAL A 34 10.99 -3.08 12.83
CA VAL A 34 11.35 -3.90 11.65
C VAL A 34 12.85 -3.78 11.36
N ARG A 35 13.40 -2.57 11.35
CA ARG A 35 14.83 -2.32 11.14
C ARG A 35 15.67 -3.01 12.20
N ARG A 36 15.33 -2.87 13.49
CA ARG A 36 16.08 -3.55 14.56
C ARG A 36 16.04 -5.06 14.43
N ALA A 37 14.87 -5.64 14.16
CA ALA A 37 14.73 -7.08 13.99
C ALA A 37 15.56 -7.59 12.81
N LEU A 38 15.48 -6.91 11.65
CA LEU A 38 16.18 -7.32 10.44
C LEU A 38 17.69 -7.14 10.54
N VAL A 39 18.18 -6.01 11.04
CA VAL A 39 19.62 -5.76 11.23
C VAL A 39 20.21 -6.74 12.24
N SER A 40 19.49 -7.05 13.32
CA SER A 40 19.95 -8.02 14.31
C SER A 40 20.08 -9.44 13.74
N SER A 41 19.24 -9.82 12.78
CA SER A 41 19.27 -11.15 12.15
C SER A 41 20.15 -11.21 10.90
N PHE A 42 20.32 -10.08 10.21
CA PHE A 42 21.03 -9.98 8.93
C PHE A 42 21.89 -8.71 8.88
N PRO A 43 23.08 -8.72 9.50
CA PRO A 43 24.01 -7.60 9.39
C PRO A 43 24.35 -7.28 7.93
N GLY A 44 24.32 -6.00 7.53
CA GLY A 44 24.58 -5.56 6.15
C GLY A 44 23.32 -5.33 5.30
N ILE A 45 22.12 -5.60 5.82
CA ILE A 45 20.85 -5.39 5.10
C ILE A 45 20.41 -3.91 5.06
N GLU A 46 21.10 -3.00 5.75
CA GLU A 46 20.68 -1.61 5.98
C GLU A 46 20.41 -0.84 4.67
N ALA A 47 21.22 -1.09 3.64
CA ALA A 47 21.05 -0.48 2.31
C ALA A 47 19.69 -0.84 1.68
N HIS A 48 19.17 -2.03 1.97
CA HIS A 48 17.86 -2.49 1.48
C HIS A 48 16.69 -1.95 2.31
N LEU A 49 16.96 -1.34 3.47
CA LEU A 49 15.95 -0.76 4.35
C LEU A 49 15.74 0.73 4.13
N ALA A 50 16.51 1.40 3.25
CA ALA A 50 16.45 2.85 3.04
C ALA A 50 15.03 3.40 2.81
N HIS A 51 14.12 2.61 2.24
CA HIS A 51 12.73 2.98 1.97
C HIS A 51 11.70 2.05 2.65
N SER A 52 12.08 1.39 3.76
CA SER A 52 11.19 0.48 4.50
C SER A 52 9.92 1.19 5.00
N GLU A 53 10.01 2.47 5.32
CA GLU A 53 8.90 3.34 5.67
C GLU A 53 7.84 3.45 4.55
N ASP A 54 8.26 3.48 3.28
CA ASP A 54 7.34 3.53 2.14
C ASP A 54 6.57 2.21 2.01
N SER A 55 7.27 1.08 2.20
CA SER A 55 6.65 -0.25 2.23
C SER A 55 5.62 -0.38 3.36
N THR A 56 5.95 0.14 4.55
CA THR A 56 5.02 0.19 5.68
C THR A 56 3.77 1.03 5.36
N ARG A 57 3.94 2.21 4.75
CA ARG A 57 2.81 3.06 4.32
C ARG A 57 1.92 2.37 3.30
N TRP A 58 2.54 1.69 2.34
CA TRP A 58 1.83 0.99 1.27
C TRP A 58 1.09 -0.25 1.76
N HIS A 59 1.57 -0.90 2.83
CA HIS A 59 0.94 -2.10 3.37
C HIS A 59 -0.56 -1.90 3.65
N ALA A 60 -0.96 -0.75 4.21
CA ALA A 60 -2.36 -0.41 4.47
C ALA A 60 -3.20 -0.38 3.18
N LEU A 61 -2.65 0.21 2.10
CA LEU A 61 -3.31 0.26 0.80
C LEU A 61 -3.44 -1.13 0.18
N GLY A 62 -2.36 -1.92 0.22
CA GLY A 62 -2.38 -3.30 -0.26
C GLY A 62 -3.39 -4.18 0.51
N ALA A 63 -3.47 -4.00 1.84
CA ALA A 63 -4.45 -4.65 2.68
C ALA A 63 -5.88 -4.22 2.33
N ARG A 64 -6.10 -2.92 2.09
CA ARG A 64 -7.40 -2.40 1.64
C ARG A 64 -7.83 -3.01 0.31
N CYS A 65 -6.92 -3.11 -0.66
CA CYS A 65 -7.18 -3.76 -1.95
C CYS A 65 -7.60 -5.22 -1.76
N ARG A 66 -6.88 -5.98 -0.93
CA ARG A 66 -7.23 -7.37 -0.61
C ARG A 66 -8.61 -7.47 0.05
N GLN A 67 -8.89 -6.61 1.03
CA GLN A 67 -10.19 -6.56 1.71
C GLN A 67 -11.32 -6.22 0.75
N ALA A 68 -11.15 -5.23 -0.14
CA ALA A 68 -12.17 -4.80 -1.11
C ALA A 68 -12.39 -5.84 -2.21
N ARG A 69 -11.32 -6.52 -2.63
CA ARG A 69 -11.41 -7.65 -3.56
C ARG A 69 -12.20 -8.82 -2.95
N ARG A 70 -12.22 -8.96 -1.61
CA ARG A 70 -12.96 -10.00 -0.87
C ARG A 70 -12.71 -11.40 -1.47
N ALA A 71 -13.78 -12.17 -1.70
CA ALA A 71 -13.76 -13.49 -2.31
C ALA A 71 -13.47 -13.48 -3.82
N ARG A 72 -13.45 -12.32 -4.48
CA ARG A 72 -13.11 -12.27 -5.92
C ARG A 72 -11.65 -12.71 -6.09
N GLY A 73 -11.42 -13.68 -6.95
CA GLY A 73 -10.06 -14.13 -7.24
C GLY A 73 -9.27 -13.01 -7.92
N ILE A 74 -7.95 -12.96 -7.69
CA ILE A 74 -7.06 -12.05 -8.43
C ILE A 74 -7.16 -12.29 -9.96
N ARG A 75 -7.48 -13.52 -10.36
CA ARG A 75 -7.74 -13.91 -11.74
C ARG A 75 -8.97 -13.22 -12.32
N ASP A 76 -10.08 -13.19 -11.58
CA ASP A 76 -11.34 -12.63 -12.07
C ASP A 76 -11.22 -11.12 -12.29
N VAL A 77 -10.58 -10.45 -11.34
CA VAL A 77 -10.26 -9.01 -11.45
C VAL A 77 -9.31 -8.75 -12.62
N SER A 78 -8.28 -9.59 -12.78
CA SER A 78 -7.32 -9.50 -13.88
C SER A 78 -8.00 -9.58 -15.25
N VAL A 79 -8.94 -10.52 -15.41
CA VAL A 79 -9.74 -10.66 -16.63
C VAL A 79 -10.65 -9.45 -16.84
N ALA A 80 -11.38 -9.01 -15.80
CA ALA A 80 -12.31 -7.90 -15.89
C ALA A 80 -11.62 -6.57 -16.27
N LEU A 81 -10.40 -6.35 -15.79
CA LEU A 81 -9.62 -5.15 -16.06
C LEU A 81 -8.69 -5.26 -17.28
N GLY A 82 -8.46 -6.47 -17.80
CA GLY A 82 -7.40 -6.71 -18.79
C GLY A 82 -6.00 -6.36 -18.25
N ILE A 83 -5.79 -6.47 -16.94
CA ILE A 83 -4.50 -6.19 -16.29
C ILE A 83 -3.88 -7.52 -15.86
N PRO A 84 -2.61 -7.82 -16.21
CA PRO A 84 -1.97 -9.07 -15.80
C PRO A 84 -1.97 -9.29 -14.27
N GLN A 85 -2.22 -10.51 -13.82
CA GLN A 85 -2.30 -10.85 -12.38
C GLN A 85 -1.07 -10.40 -11.59
N TYR A 86 0.14 -10.53 -12.16
CA TYR A 86 1.37 -10.15 -11.48
C TYR A 86 1.42 -8.63 -11.20
N ARG A 87 0.81 -7.79 -12.05
CA ARG A 87 0.70 -6.35 -11.80
C ARG A 87 -0.26 -6.02 -10.67
N LEU A 88 -1.39 -6.72 -10.60
CA LEU A 88 -2.33 -6.57 -9.48
C LEU A 88 -1.68 -7.03 -8.17
N ARG A 89 -0.90 -8.12 -8.21
CA ARG A 89 -0.11 -8.59 -7.05
C ARG A 89 0.97 -7.59 -6.66
N ALA A 90 1.63 -6.93 -7.60
CA ALA A 90 2.60 -5.88 -7.30
C ALA A 90 1.94 -4.69 -6.57
N ILE A 91 0.73 -4.30 -6.99
CA ILE A 91 -0.07 -3.26 -6.31
C ILE A 91 -0.47 -3.73 -4.90
N GLU A 92 -0.98 -4.95 -4.73
CA GLU A 92 -1.36 -5.44 -3.40
C GLU A 92 -0.15 -5.70 -2.48
N GLY A 93 0.99 -6.10 -3.05
CA GLY A 93 2.21 -6.47 -2.31
C GLY A 93 3.13 -5.30 -1.99
N GLY A 94 2.90 -4.12 -2.57
CA GLY A 94 3.78 -2.96 -2.34
C GLY A 94 5.13 -3.06 -3.00
N LEU A 95 5.20 -3.69 -4.18
CA LEU A 95 6.38 -3.66 -5.04
C LEU A 95 6.43 -2.29 -5.74
N LEU A 96 6.76 -1.23 -5.01
CA LEU A 96 6.61 0.16 -5.45
C LEU A 96 7.28 0.47 -6.81
N ARG A 97 8.41 -0.20 -7.10
CA ARG A 97 9.12 -0.07 -8.38
C ARG A 97 8.35 -0.63 -9.58
N GLU A 98 7.39 -1.51 -9.34
CA GLU A 98 6.56 -2.16 -10.36
C GLU A 98 5.15 -1.57 -10.46
N VAL A 99 4.77 -0.72 -9.49
CA VAL A 99 3.47 -0.06 -9.45
C VAL A 99 3.41 0.99 -10.56
N ARG A 100 2.38 0.88 -11.39
CA ARG A 100 2.05 1.87 -12.42
C ARG A 100 0.78 2.60 -12.01
N ALA A 101 0.85 3.94 -11.94
CA ALA A 101 -0.26 4.78 -11.50
C ALA A 101 -1.55 4.56 -12.30
N ASP A 102 -1.44 4.44 -13.63
CA ASP A 102 -2.58 4.22 -14.52
C ASP A 102 -3.32 2.91 -14.21
N LEU A 103 -2.57 1.84 -13.93
CA LEU A 103 -3.12 0.55 -13.56
C LEU A 103 -3.69 0.56 -12.14
N ALA A 104 -3.01 1.24 -11.21
CA ALA A 104 -3.45 1.39 -9.84
C ALA A 104 -4.80 2.13 -9.76
N HIS A 105 -4.95 3.27 -10.46
CA HIS A 105 -6.21 4.02 -10.52
C HIS A 105 -7.36 3.18 -11.06
N ARG A 106 -7.17 2.49 -12.20
CA ARG A 106 -8.19 1.60 -12.76
C ARG A 106 -8.57 0.48 -11.79
N TYR A 107 -7.60 -0.02 -11.03
CA TYR A 107 -7.86 -1.05 -10.05
C TYR A 107 -8.64 -0.52 -8.84
N PHE A 108 -8.28 0.66 -8.32
CA PHE A 108 -8.97 1.28 -7.19
C PHE A 108 -10.41 1.66 -7.50
N ASP A 109 -10.65 2.22 -8.69
CA ASP A 109 -11.99 2.55 -9.22
C ASP A 109 -12.85 1.28 -9.34
N PHE A 110 -12.27 0.21 -9.90
CA PHE A 110 -12.96 -1.08 -10.00
C PHE A 110 -13.30 -1.70 -8.64
N LEU A 111 -12.45 -1.49 -7.64
CA LEU A 111 -12.69 -1.94 -6.27
C LEU A 111 -13.64 -1.01 -5.49
N GLY A 112 -13.94 0.18 -6.02
CA GLY A 112 -14.78 1.19 -5.38
C GLY A 112 -14.17 1.72 -4.08
N ILE A 113 -12.84 1.87 -4.02
CA ILE A 113 -12.11 2.34 -2.82
C ILE A 113 -11.57 3.77 -2.96
N ASP A 114 -11.99 4.52 -3.96
CA ASP A 114 -11.43 5.84 -4.31
C ASP A 114 -11.45 6.84 -3.16
N ALA A 115 -12.56 6.90 -2.41
CA ALA A 115 -12.67 7.79 -1.25
C ALA A 115 -11.62 7.44 -0.18
N TRP A 116 -11.43 6.15 0.09
CA TRP A 116 -10.42 5.69 1.04
C TRP A 116 -9.00 5.94 0.53
N VAL A 117 -8.76 5.73 -0.77
CA VAL A 117 -7.45 6.02 -1.40
C VAL A 117 -7.15 7.52 -1.33
N ALA A 118 -8.14 8.39 -1.50
CA ALA A 118 -7.97 9.84 -1.36
C ALA A 118 -7.53 10.22 0.07
N ASP A 119 -8.10 9.60 1.10
CA ASP A 119 -7.68 9.81 2.48
C ASP A 119 -6.27 9.26 2.73
N TRP A 120 -5.94 8.08 2.19
CA TRP A 120 -4.58 7.54 2.24
C TRP A 120 -3.57 8.47 1.56
N CYS A 121 -3.90 9.01 0.39
CA CYS A 121 -3.05 9.96 -0.33
C CYS A 121 -2.86 11.27 0.45
N ARG A 122 -3.88 11.74 1.18
CA ARG A 122 -3.78 12.93 2.04
C ARG A 122 -2.81 12.69 3.20
N ALA A 123 -2.88 11.51 3.83
CA ALA A 123 -1.98 11.13 4.92
C ALA A 123 -0.55 10.82 4.43
N ASN A 124 -0.39 10.38 3.17
CA ASN A 124 0.88 9.93 2.60
C ASN A 124 1.29 10.76 1.37
N ARG A 125 1.13 12.09 1.45
CA ARG A 125 1.19 12.99 0.28
C ARG A 125 2.47 12.87 -0.54
N GLU A 126 3.63 12.82 0.12
CA GLU A 126 4.92 12.72 -0.56
C GLU A 126 5.05 11.41 -1.35
N LEU A 127 4.70 10.28 -0.72
CA LEU A 127 4.71 8.97 -1.37
C LEU A 127 3.70 8.91 -2.52
N ALA A 128 2.49 9.41 -2.29
CA ALA A 128 1.45 9.46 -3.32
C ALA A 128 1.86 10.32 -4.52
N THR A 129 2.60 11.41 -4.30
CA THR A 129 3.17 12.25 -5.36
C THR A 129 4.22 11.48 -6.16
N ARG A 130 5.20 10.86 -5.48
CA ARG A 130 6.26 10.07 -6.14
C ARG A 130 5.71 8.92 -6.99
N LEU A 131 4.58 8.35 -6.57
CA LEU A 131 3.91 7.25 -7.27
C LEU A 131 2.87 7.72 -8.31
N GLY A 132 2.67 9.02 -8.49
CA GLY A 132 1.72 9.57 -9.46
C GLY A 132 0.25 9.33 -9.12
N LEU A 133 -0.10 9.07 -7.85
CA LEU A 133 -1.47 8.78 -7.41
C LEU A 133 -2.32 10.04 -7.12
N LEU A 134 -1.68 11.20 -7.04
CA LEU A 134 -2.37 12.50 -6.85
C LEU A 134 -2.74 13.16 -8.19
N ASP A 135 -2.02 12.83 -9.27
CA ASP A 135 -2.15 13.47 -10.58
C ASP A 135 -3.24 12.81 -11.45
N GLY A 136 -4.37 12.48 -10.82
CA GLY A 136 -5.58 11.96 -11.44
C GLY A 136 -6.25 12.95 -12.39
N THR A 137 -5.53 13.38 -13.44
CA THR A 137 -6.16 13.88 -14.65
C THR A 137 -6.96 12.72 -15.21
N ARG A 138 -8.27 12.78 -14.96
CA ARG A 138 -9.30 11.98 -15.60
C ARG A 138 -9.01 11.89 -17.10
N ILE A 139 -8.35 10.84 -17.55
CA ILE A 139 -8.38 10.45 -18.96
C ILE A 139 -9.81 9.95 -19.19
N ARG A 140 -10.71 10.88 -19.51
CA ARG A 140 -12.03 10.56 -20.05
C ARG A 140 -11.80 9.64 -21.25
N PRO A 141 -12.49 8.50 -21.36
CA PRO A 141 -12.40 7.71 -22.58
C PRO A 141 -12.84 8.59 -23.74
N ARG A 142 -11.99 8.74 -24.77
CA ARG A 142 -12.39 9.27 -26.06
C ARG A 142 -13.54 8.38 -26.55
N ARG A 143 -14.79 8.87 -26.43
CA ARG A 143 -15.93 8.33 -27.15
C ARG A 143 -15.57 8.42 -28.63
N ARG A 144 -15.17 7.29 -29.23
CA ARG A 144 -15.21 7.16 -30.68
C ARG A 144 -16.69 7.13 -31.05
N ARG A 145 -17.11 8.20 -31.74
CA ARG A 145 -18.32 8.19 -32.57
C ARG A 145 -18.09 7.26 -33.75
#